data_AF-A0A2E6DCE2-F1
#
_entry.id   AF-A0A2E6DCE2-F1
#
_cell.length_a   1.000
_cell.length_b   1.000
_cell.length_c   1.000
_cell.angle_alpha   90.00
_cell.angle_beta   90.00
_cell.angle_gamma   90.00
#
_symmetry.space_group_name_H-M   'P 1'
#
loop_
_entity.id
_entity.type
_entity.pdbx_description
1 polymer ?
#
loop_
_entity_poly.entity_id
_entity_poly.type
_entity_poly.pdbx_seq_one_letter_code
_entity_poly.pdbx_strand_id
1 'polypeptide(L)'
;MNERQKNYREEYRSRIAGWYNGPVHVVVIYVIGLTALWLYARHLHVVQLWEWMTIPVFFVACNIFEWFLHLRIMHRPQRSKALRAIYNRHTLQHHQFFTDNEMRFRDHKDWRVTFFPPYALVVFILISIPGAVFLHFFISANVGWLFISTTTGIYLIYEFMHFCCH
;
A
#
# COMPACT_ATOMS: atom_id res chain seq x y z
N MET A 1 -15.56 14.38 -18.27
CA MET A 1 -14.96 15.10 -17.13
C MET A 1 -15.57 16.50 -17.03
N ASN A 2 -16.15 16.87 -15.88
CA ASN A 2 -16.74 18.20 -15.66
C ASN A 2 -15.67 19.27 -15.35
N GLU A 3 -16.02 20.55 -15.42
CA GLU A 3 -15.10 21.67 -15.19
C GLU A 3 -14.47 21.65 -13.78
N ARG A 4 -15.27 21.26 -12.77
CA ARG A 4 -14.77 21.12 -11.39
C ARG A 4 -13.61 20.11 -11.30
N GLN A 5 -13.73 18.96 -11.95
CA GLN A 5 -12.70 17.92 -11.94
C GLN A 5 -11.47 18.36 -12.73
N LYS A 6 -11.65 19.05 -13.87
CA LYS A 6 -10.53 19.64 -14.63
C LYS A 6 -9.70 20.58 -13.76
N ASN A 7 -10.36 21.57 -13.16
CA ASN A 7 -9.73 22.56 -12.29
C ASN A 7 -9.00 21.89 -11.11
N TYR A 8 -9.63 20.87 -10.50
CA TYR A 8 -9.00 20.12 -9.42
C TYR A 8 -7.72 19.39 -9.87
N ARG A 9 -7.75 18.71 -11.02
CA ARG A 9 -6.57 18.01 -11.55
C ARG A 9 -5.44 18.98 -11.88
N GLU A 10 -5.75 20.15 -12.42
CA GLU A 10 -4.77 21.19 -12.71
C GLU A 10 -4.14 21.76 -11.43
N GLU A 11 -4.97 22.08 -10.43
CA GLU A 11 -4.52 22.54 -9.11
C GLU A 11 -3.67 21.48 -8.38
N TYR A 12 -4.06 20.20 -8.45
CA TYR A 12 -3.28 19.12 -7.86
C TYR A 12 -1.90 19.04 -8.54
N ARG A 13 -1.85 19.06 -9.87
CA ARG A 13 -0.61 18.97 -10.64
C ARG A 13 0.31 20.16 -10.42
N SER A 14 -0.22 21.37 -10.24
CA SER A 14 0.61 22.56 -9.96
C SER A 14 1.33 22.49 -8.62
N ARG A 15 0.84 21.67 -7.69
CA ARG A 15 1.45 21.40 -6.38
C ARG A 15 2.46 20.26 -6.40
N ILE A 16 2.57 19.50 -7.49
CA ILE A 16 3.56 18.44 -7.62
C ILE A 16 4.93 19.10 -7.83
N ALA A 17 5.89 18.77 -6.96
CA ALA A 17 7.25 19.25 -7.08
C ALA A 17 7.83 18.96 -8.47
N GLY A 18 8.54 19.93 -9.07
CA GLY A 18 9.02 19.84 -10.45
C GLY A 18 9.97 18.66 -10.72
N TRP A 19 10.67 18.17 -9.69
CA TRP A 19 11.56 17.01 -9.77
C TRP A 19 10.85 15.66 -9.65
N TYR A 20 9.54 15.64 -9.36
CA TYR A 20 8.79 14.38 -9.23
C TYR A 20 8.80 13.60 -10.55
N ASN A 21 9.21 12.33 -10.47
CA ASN A 21 9.21 11.39 -11.57
C ASN A 21 8.46 10.11 -11.16
N GLY A 22 7.45 9.73 -11.95
CA GLY A 22 6.57 8.59 -11.66
C GLY A 22 7.33 7.26 -11.66
N PRO A 23 8.08 6.91 -12.73
CA PRO A 23 8.92 5.72 -12.76
C PRO A 23 9.88 5.61 -11.58
N VAL A 24 10.59 6.69 -11.23
CA VAL A 24 11.49 6.68 -10.07
C VAL A 24 10.73 6.42 -8.77
N HIS A 25 9.53 7.01 -8.61
CA HIS A 25 8.69 6.76 -7.44
C HIS A 25 8.37 5.27 -7.27
N VAL A 26 7.92 4.62 -8.35
CA VAL A 26 7.59 3.19 -8.34
C VAL A 26 8.82 2.35 -8.07
N VAL A 27 9.93 2.62 -8.76
CA VAL A 27 11.19 1.89 -8.56
C VAL A 27 11.64 1.95 -7.10
N VAL A 28 11.54 3.11 -6.44
CA VAL A 28 11.91 3.23 -5.01
C VAL A 28 11.04 2.33 -4.13
N ILE A 29 9.71 2.29 -4.35
CA ILE A 29 8.81 1.42 -3.58
C ILE A 29 9.20 -0.06 -3.75
N TYR A 30 9.40 -0.49 -5.00
CA TYR A 30 9.75 -1.89 -5.29
C TYR A 30 11.16 -2.26 -4.82
N VAL A 31 12.13 -1.35 -4.90
CA VAL A 31 13.47 -1.61 -4.35
C VAL A 31 13.39 -1.82 -2.84
N ILE A 32 12.66 -0.99 -2.11
CA ILE A 32 12.46 -1.16 -0.66
C ILE A 32 11.77 -2.51 -0.37
N GLY A 33 10.65 -2.77 -1.05
CA GLY A 33 9.85 -3.97 -0.83
C GLY A 33 10.56 -5.27 -1.19
N LEU A 34 11.21 -5.33 -2.36
CA LEU A 34 11.96 -6.51 -2.79
C LEU A 34 13.22 -6.74 -1.95
N THR A 35 13.89 -5.67 -1.50
CA THR A 35 15.02 -5.80 -0.55
C THR A 35 14.54 -6.39 0.77
N ALA A 36 13.41 -5.91 1.29
CA ALA A 36 12.81 -6.45 2.51
C ALA A 36 12.43 -7.94 2.35
N LEU A 37 11.73 -8.30 1.27
CA LEU A 37 11.37 -9.68 0.95
C LEU A 37 12.60 -10.59 0.81
N TRP A 38 13.65 -10.10 0.15
CA TRP A 38 14.92 -10.81 0.05
C TRP A 38 15.53 -11.06 1.44
N LEU A 39 15.59 -10.04 2.30
CA LEU A 39 16.08 -10.19 3.68
C LEU A 39 15.26 -11.21 4.48
N TYR A 40 13.93 -11.19 4.39
CA TYR A 40 13.07 -12.13 5.11
C TYR A 40 13.29 -13.57 4.62
N ALA A 41 13.37 -13.76 3.30
CA ALA A 41 13.59 -15.07 2.69
C ALA A 41 14.91 -15.71 3.14
N ARG A 42 15.96 -14.90 3.40
CA ARG A 42 17.26 -15.38 3.90
C ARG A 42 17.20 -15.98 5.31
N HIS A 43 16.14 -15.71 6.07
CA HIS A 43 15.96 -16.20 7.43
C HIS A 43 14.98 -17.39 7.51
N LEU A 44 14.37 -17.78 6.40
CA LEU A 44 13.58 -19.02 6.33
C LEU A 44 14.51 -20.23 6.37
N HIS A 45 14.21 -21.21 7.22
CA HIS A 45 15.02 -22.41 7.37
C HIS A 45 14.14 -23.65 7.53
N VAL A 46 14.25 -24.60 6.59
CA VAL A 46 13.51 -25.89 6.59
C VAL A 46 12.03 -25.69 6.92
N VAL A 47 11.33 -24.91 6.07
CA VAL A 47 9.92 -24.56 6.28
C VAL A 47 9.05 -25.82 6.20
N GLN A 48 8.32 -26.10 7.28
CA GLN A 48 7.41 -27.24 7.35
C GLN A 48 6.17 -26.99 6.49
N LEU A 49 5.57 -28.05 5.94
CA LEU A 49 4.44 -27.93 5.01
C LEU A 49 3.27 -27.11 5.58
N TRP A 50 2.97 -27.26 6.88
CA TRP A 50 1.89 -26.51 7.52
C TRP A 50 2.23 -25.03 7.74
N GLU A 51 3.51 -24.66 7.89
CA GLU A 51 3.91 -23.26 8.09
C GLU A 51 3.59 -22.42 6.86
N TRP A 52 3.60 -23.03 5.66
CA TRP A 52 3.17 -22.39 4.43
C TRP A 52 1.71 -21.92 4.45
N MET A 53 0.84 -22.50 5.30
CA MET A 53 -0.52 -22.02 5.49
C MET A 53 -0.59 -20.60 6.06
N THR A 54 0.51 -20.10 6.63
CA THR A 54 0.66 -18.69 7.01
C THR A 54 0.34 -17.76 5.84
N ILE A 55 0.82 -18.08 4.64
CA ILE A 55 0.62 -17.23 3.45
C ILE A 55 -0.87 -17.08 3.11
N PRO A 56 -1.64 -18.15 2.79
CA PRO A 56 -3.05 -18.00 2.43
C PRO A 56 -3.90 -17.44 3.58
N VAL A 57 -3.62 -17.81 4.85
CA VAL A 57 -4.36 -17.29 6.01
C VAL A 57 -4.19 -15.78 6.13
N PHE A 58 -2.95 -15.29 6.14
CA PHE A 58 -2.70 -13.86 6.26
C PHE A 58 -2.99 -13.10 4.96
N PHE A 59 -2.96 -13.76 3.81
CA PHE A 59 -3.46 -13.19 2.57
C PHE A 59 -4.93 -12.82 2.65
N VAL A 60 -5.77 -13.75 3.10
CA VAL A 60 -7.20 -13.47 3.32
C VAL A 60 -7.40 -12.42 4.41
N ALA A 61 -6.68 -12.54 5.53
CA ALA A 61 -6.79 -11.58 6.63
C ALA A 61 -6.43 -10.14 6.19
N CYS A 62 -5.36 -9.96 5.41
CA CYS A 62 -4.96 -8.67 4.87
C CYS A 62 -6.01 -8.10 3.90
N ASN A 63 -6.61 -8.92 3.04
CA ASN A 63 -7.68 -8.46 2.15
C ASN A 63 -8.93 -8.02 2.93
N ILE A 64 -9.31 -8.75 3.99
CA ILE A 64 -10.42 -8.34 4.87
C ILE A 64 -10.07 -7.03 5.59
N PHE A 65 -8.83 -6.91 6.07
CA PHE A 65 -8.35 -5.69 6.72
C PHE A 65 -8.35 -4.50 5.75
N GLU A 66 -7.87 -4.68 4.53
CA GLU A 66 -7.90 -3.67 3.46
C GLU A 66 -9.34 -3.23 3.17
N TRP A 67 -10.25 -4.17 2.95
CA TRP A 67 -11.67 -3.89 2.74
C TRP A 67 -12.27 -3.08 3.90
N PHE A 68 -11.99 -3.48 5.14
CA PHE A 68 -12.48 -2.77 6.32
C PHE A 68 -11.90 -1.35 6.40
N LEU A 69 -10.59 -1.20 6.19
CA LEU A 69 -9.89 0.07 6.19
C LEU A 69 -10.48 1.00 5.12
N HIS A 70 -10.68 0.48 3.91
CA HIS A 70 -11.26 1.20 2.79
C HIS A 70 -12.68 1.69 3.12
N LEU A 71 -13.56 0.78 3.57
CA LEU A 71 -14.96 1.05 3.85
C LEU A 71 -15.18 1.99 5.06
N ARG A 72 -14.42 1.80 6.14
CA ARG A 72 -14.68 2.44 7.45
C ARG A 72 -13.78 3.64 7.72
N ILE A 73 -12.56 3.63 7.19
CA ILE A 73 -11.58 4.69 7.43
C ILE A 73 -11.43 5.59 6.21
N MET A 74 -11.17 5.00 5.04
CA MET A 74 -10.77 5.78 3.86
C MET A 74 -11.93 6.50 3.17
N HIS A 75 -13.16 5.97 3.26
CA HIS A 75 -14.38 6.56 2.70
C HIS A 75 -15.25 7.34 3.70
N ARG A 76 -14.80 7.54 4.94
CA ARG A 76 -15.56 8.26 5.97
C ARG A 76 -14.71 9.35 6.63
N PRO A 77 -15.26 10.55 6.89
CA PRO A 77 -14.53 11.58 7.64
C PRO A 77 -14.09 11.07 9.02
N GLN A 78 -12.82 11.29 9.36
CA GLN A 78 -12.21 10.79 10.59
C GLN A 78 -11.92 11.93 11.57
N ARG A 79 -12.11 11.67 12.87
CA ARG A 79 -11.81 12.64 13.94
C ARG A 79 -10.32 12.68 14.28
N SER A 80 -9.65 11.52 14.29
CA SER A 80 -8.21 11.43 14.55
C SER A 80 -7.40 12.03 13.40
N LYS A 81 -6.35 12.80 13.72
CA LYS A 81 -5.48 13.42 12.71
C LYS A 81 -4.85 12.38 11.76
N ALA A 82 -4.39 11.25 12.29
CA ALA A 82 -3.76 10.19 11.51
C ALA A 82 -4.75 9.54 10.53
N LEU A 83 -5.90 9.08 11.04
CA LEU A 83 -6.94 8.48 10.22
C LEU A 83 -7.52 9.47 9.21
N ARG A 84 -7.60 10.76 9.58
CA ARG A 84 -8.04 11.83 8.68
C ARG A 84 -7.06 12.06 7.55
N ALA A 85 -5.75 11.91 7.77
CA ALA A 85 -4.77 12.00 6.69
C ALA A 85 -4.99 10.89 5.64
N ILE A 86 -5.32 9.67 6.09
CA ILE A 86 -5.65 8.55 5.19
C ILE A 86 -6.94 8.86 4.40
N TYR A 87 -8.02 9.29 5.09
CA TYR A 87 -9.26 9.71 4.44
C TYR A 87 -9.03 10.83 3.41
N ASN A 88 -8.25 11.86 3.76
CA ASN A 88 -7.98 12.99 2.88
C ASN A 88 -7.22 12.54 1.62
N ARG A 89 -6.22 11.66 1.76
CA ARG A 89 -5.47 11.12 0.61
C ARG A 89 -6.37 10.27 -0.28
N HIS A 90 -7.20 9.42 0.31
CA HIS A 90 -8.04 8.50 -0.45
C HIS A 90 -9.26 9.19 -1.07
N THR A 91 -10.13 9.78 -0.27
CA THR A 91 -11.39 10.34 -0.77
C THR A 91 -11.20 11.74 -1.37
N LEU A 92 -10.48 12.63 -0.68
CA LEU A 92 -10.39 14.04 -1.09
C LEU A 92 -9.23 14.34 -2.05
N GLN A 93 -8.36 13.35 -2.30
CA GLN A 93 -7.33 13.44 -3.32
C GLN A 93 -7.57 12.42 -4.42
N HIS A 94 -7.47 11.13 -4.11
CA HIS A 94 -7.55 10.09 -5.12
C HIS A 94 -8.91 10.03 -5.84
N HIS A 95 -10.03 9.90 -5.11
CA HIS A 95 -11.39 9.88 -5.71
C HIS A 95 -11.89 11.24 -6.22
N GLN A 96 -11.28 12.34 -5.79
CA GLN A 96 -11.56 13.65 -6.38
C GLN A 96 -10.79 13.84 -7.69
N PHE A 97 -9.62 13.24 -7.82
CA PHE A 97 -8.81 13.24 -9.02
C PHE A 97 -9.38 12.26 -10.06
N PHE A 98 -9.58 11.00 -9.70
CA PHE A 98 -10.15 9.94 -10.53
C PHE A 98 -11.61 9.72 -10.18
N THR A 99 -12.48 9.72 -11.19
CA THR A 99 -13.92 9.45 -11.01
C THR A 99 -14.29 8.24 -11.84
N ASP A 100 -15.45 7.65 -11.57
CA ASP A 100 -15.98 6.50 -12.33
C ASP A 100 -16.03 6.73 -13.86
N ASN A 101 -16.14 8.00 -14.28
CA ASN A 101 -16.19 8.39 -15.69
C ASN A 101 -14.81 8.77 -16.28
N GLU A 102 -13.77 8.93 -15.46
CA GLU A 102 -12.43 9.29 -15.91
C GLU A 102 -11.37 8.83 -14.91
N MET A 103 -10.87 7.61 -15.13
CA MET A 103 -9.85 6.96 -14.29
C MET A 103 -8.43 7.07 -14.87
N ARG A 104 -8.29 7.52 -16.12
CA ARG A 104 -7.01 7.46 -16.84
C ARG A 104 -6.00 8.48 -16.32
N PHE A 105 -4.74 8.07 -16.32
CA PHE A 105 -3.61 8.97 -16.20
C PHE A 105 -3.45 9.85 -17.44
N ARG A 106 -3.06 11.12 -17.25
CA ARG A 106 -2.58 11.95 -18.36
C ARG A 106 -1.10 11.66 -18.66
N ASP A 107 -0.29 11.61 -17.61
CA ASP A 107 1.16 11.38 -17.69
C ASP A 107 1.68 10.83 -16.35
N HIS A 108 2.98 10.57 -16.27
CA HIS A 108 3.61 9.96 -15.10
C HIS A 108 3.48 10.76 -13.80
N LYS A 109 3.15 12.06 -13.85
CA LYS A 109 2.96 12.86 -12.63
C LYS A 109 1.70 12.45 -11.88
N ASP A 110 0.69 11.97 -12.61
CA ASP A 110 -0.57 11.53 -12.02
C ASP A 110 -0.40 10.25 -11.18
N TRP A 111 0.69 9.48 -11.39
CA TRP A 111 1.00 8.29 -10.61
C TRP A 111 1.17 8.58 -9.11
N ARG A 112 1.51 9.83 -8.74
CA ARG A 112 1.59 10.29 -7.34
C ARG A 112 0.26 10.19 -6.58
N VAL A 113 -0.84 10.27 -7.32
CA VAL A 113 -2.21 10.22 -6.79
C VAL A 113 -2.61 8.78 -6.44
N THR A 114 -2.04 7.80 -7.14
CA THR A 114 -2.35 6.37 -6.98
C THR A 114 -1.38 5.72 -6.01
N PHE A 115 -0.08 5.67 -6.33
CA PHE A 115 0.90 5.05 -5.46
C PHE A 115 1.00 5.78 -4.11
N PHE A 116 0.99 5.03 -3.03
CA PHE A 116 1.33 5.55 -1.71
C PHE A 116 2.78 6.06 -1.69
N PRO A 117 3.09 7.05 -0.83
CA PRO A 117 4.44 7.57 -0.74
C PRO A 117 5.40 6.49 -0.19
N PRO A 118 6.71 6.49 -0.51
CA PRO A 118 7.60 5.38 -0.14
C PRO A 118 7.71 5.11 1.36
N TYR A 119 7.55 6.15 2.18
CA TYR A 119 7.55 6.00 3.63
C TYR A 119 6.33 5.19 4.14
N ALA A 120 5.24 5.11 3.39
CA ALA A 120 4.05 4.35 3.79
C ALA A 120 4.35 2.84 3.83
N LEU A 121 5.11 2.32 2.86
CA LEU A 121 5.61 0.94 2.89
C LEU A 121 6.48 0.70 4.13
N VAL A 122 7.39 1.63 4.45
CA VAL A 122 8.24 1.53 5.65
C VAL A 122 7.40 1.49 6.92
N VAL A 123 6.42 2.39 7.05
CA VAL A 123 5.49 2.39 8.19
C VAL A 123 4.70 1.08 8.26
N PHE A 124 4.23 0.57 7.12
CA PHE A 124 3.49 -0.68 7.04
C PHE A 124 4.32 -1.90 7.48
N ILE A 125 5.59 -1.93 7.11
CA ILE A 125 6.56 -2.92 7.61
C ILE A 125 6.71 -2.77 9.13
N LEU A 126 6.96 -1.55 9.63
CA LEU A 126 7.17 -1.30 11.06
C LEU A 126 5.97 -1.73 11.92
N ILE A 127 4.74 -1.47 11.48
CA ILE A 127 3.54 -1.92 12.21
C ILE A 127 3.31 -3.44 12.10
N SER A 128 3.89 -4.10 11.09
CA SER A 128 3.86 -5.56 10.95
C SER A 128 4.86 -6.26 11.87
N ILE A 129 5.98 -5.61 12.23
CA ILE A 129 7.05 -6.21 13.05
C ILE A 129 6.52 -6.80 14.37
N PRO A 130 5.69 -6.12 15.18
CA PRO A 130 5.17 -6.70 16.42
C PRO A 130 4.42 -8.02 16.20
N GLY A 131 3.63 -8.12 15.12
CA GLY A 131 2.94 -9.36 14.74
C GLY A 131 3.92 -10.45 14.32
N ALA A 132 4.95 -10.10 13.54
CA ALA A 132 5.99 -11.03 13.13
C ALA A 132 6.78 -11.58 14.33
N VAL A 133 7.16 -10.71 15.27
CA VAL A 133 7.85 -11.07 16.52
C VAL A 133 6.99 -11.99 17.38
N PHE A 134 5.70 -11.66 17.55
CA PHE A 134 4.78 -12.51 18.27
C PHE A 134 4.71 -13.92 17.65
N LEU A 135 4.46 -14.01 16.35
CA LEU A 135 4.37 -15.29 15.65
C LEU A 135 5.70 -16.07 15.68
N HIS A 136 6.83 -15.37 15.60
CA HIS A 136 8.17 -15.95 15.70
C HIS A 136 8.37 -16.70 17.02
N PHE A 137 8.05 -16.06 18.15
CA PHE A 137 8.30 -16.62 19.48
C PHE A 137 7.24 -17.63 19.94
N PHE A 138 5.99 -17.46 19.49
CA PHE A 138 4.86 -18.27 19.99
C PHE A 138 4.39 -19.37 19.04
N ILE A 139 4.76 -19.34 17.76
CA ILE A 139 4.41 -20.38 16.78
C ILE A 139 5.66 -21.01 16.20
N SER A 140 6.41 -20.27 15.40
CA SER A 140 7.73 -20.67 14.91
C SER A 140 8.43 -19.49 14.22
N ALA A 141 9.76 -19.55 14.15
CA ALA A 141 10.54 -18.54 13.44
C ALA A 141 10.11 -18.37 11.99
N ASN A 142 9.84 -19.47 11.27
CA ASN A 142 9.40 -19.43 9.88
C ASN A 142 8.03 -18.76 9.75
N VAL A 143 7.08 -19.00 10.66
CA VAL A 143 5.76 -18.34 10.62
C VAL A 143 5.90 -16.83 10.78
N GLY A 144 6.78 -16.35 11.66
CA GLY A 144 7.08 -14.92 11.78
C GLY A 144 7.60 -14.30 10.47
N TRP A 145 8.55 -14.98 9.82
CA TRP A 145 9.13 -14.53 8.54
C TRP A 145 8.13 -14.62 7.37
N LEU A 146 7.32 -15.69 7.32
CA LEU A 146 6.27 -15.85 6.32
C LEU A 146 5.17 -14.80 6.49
N PHE A 147 4.80 -14.47 7.73
CA PHE A 147 3.83 -13.41 8.02
C PHE A 147 4.29 -12.06 7.48
N ILE A 148 5.48 -11.59 7.86
CA ILE A 148 5.97 -10.27 7.42
C ILE A 148 6.27 -10.24 5.92
N SER A 149 6.65 -11.38 5.33
CA SER A 149 6.74 -11.53 3.88
C SER A 149 5.38 -11.39 3.21
N THR A 150 4.34 -12.01 3.77
CA THR A 150 2.98 -11.95 3.25
C THR A 150 2.41 -10.54 3.33
N THR A 151 2.53 -9.86 4.47
CA THR A 151 2.03 -8.48 4.60
C THR A 151 2.76 -7.53 3.64
N THR A 152 4.10 -7.60 3.58
CA THR A 152 4.91 -6.77 2.66
C THR A 152 4.58 -7.07 1.20
N GLY A 153 4.44 -8.35 0.85
CA GLY A 153 4.08 -8.78 -0.51
C GLY A 153 2.72 -8.27 -0.94
N ILE A 154 1.72 -8.34 -0.05
CA ILE A 154 0.37 -7.84 -0.34
C ILE A 154 0.36 -6.34 -0.56
N TYR A 155 1.15 -5.56 0.19
CA TYR A 155 1.28 -4.13 -0.08
C TYR A 155 1.74 -3.87 -1.52
N LEU A 156 2.77 -4.58 -2.00
CA LEU A 156 3.27 -4.42 -3.37
C LEU A 156 2.26 -4.88 -4.41
N ILE A 157 1.55 -5.98 -4.15
CA ILE A 157 0.48 -6.49 -5.03
C ILE A 157 -0.67 -5.49 -5.09
N TYR A 158 -1.09 -4.93 -3.95
CA TYR A 158 -2.13 -3.93 -3.87
C TYR A 158 -1.78 -2.70 -4.71
N GLU A 159 -0.58 -2.13 -4.52
CA GLU A 159 -0.13 -0.96 -5.28
C GLU A 159 -0.10 -1.25 -6.80
N PHE A 160 0.35 -2.45 -7.19
CA PHE A 160 0.37 -2.87 -8.59
C PHE A 160 -1.04 -2.98 -9.18
N MET A 161 -1.91 -3.74 -8.51
CA MET A 161 -3.28 -3.98 -8.96
C MET A 161 -4.08 -2.69 -8.99
N HIS A 162 -3.95 -1.85 -7.97
CA HIS A 162 -4.57 -0.53 -7.91
C HIS A 162 -4.10 0.33 -9.07
N PHE A 163 -2.80 0.38 -9.34
CA PHE A 163 -2.27 1.09 -10.50
C PHE A 163 -2.83 0.58 -11.82
N CYS A 164 -2.94 -0.74 -12.02
CA CYS A 164 -3.52 -1.33 -13.23
C CYS A 164 -5.03 -1.08 -13.40
N CYS A 165 -5.74 -0.67 -12.35
CA CYS A 165 -7.14 -0.27 -12.43
C CYS A 165 -7.32 1.17 -12.96
N HIS A 166 -6.24 1.92 -13.19
CA HIS A 166 -6.23 3.29 -13.73
C HIS A 166 -5.59 3.36 -15.12
#